data_AF-A0A3R6W2F5-F1
#
_entry.id   AF-A0A3R6W2F5-F1
#
_cell.length_a   1.000
_cell.length_b   1.000
_cell.length_c   1.000
_cell.angle_alpha   90.00
_cell.angle_beta   90.00
_cell.angle_gamma   90.00
#
_symmetry.space_group_name_H-M   'P 1'
#
loop_
_entity.id
_entity.type
_entity.pdbx_description
1 polymer ?
#
loop_
_entity_poly.entity_id
_entity_poly.type
_entity_poly.pdbx_seq_one_letter_code
_entity_poly.pdbx_strand_id
1 'polypeptide(L)' 'MATNKRVFTLRLSEEVFNKIGTLATAERRSMTNYIEYVLIKHLKEVEQEHGVIDVRQIDKDI' A
#
# COMPACT_ATOMS: atom_id res chain seq x y z
N MET A 1 10.13 5.23 15.26
CA MET A 1 9.53 6.58 15.19
C MET A 1 8.02 6.42 15.15
N ALA A 2 7.29 7.11 16.02
CA ALA A 2 5.84 7.05 16.05
C ALA A 2 5.27 7.63 14.76
N THR A 3 5.05 6.76 13.77
CA THR A 3 4.29 7.10 12.57
C THR A 3 2.83 6.94 12.94
N ASN A 4 2.02 7.99 12.76
CA ASN A 4 0.55 7.95 12.83
C ASN A 4 -0.01 7.03 11.73
N LYS A 5 0.28 5.73 11.81
CA LYS A 5 -0.19 4.68 10.90
C LYS A 5 -1.47 4.11 11.47
N ARG A 6 -2.54 4.14 10.67
CA ARG A 6 -3.78 3.45 11.00
C ARG A 6 -3.61 1.96 10.72
N VAL A 7 -3.97 1.11 11.67
CA VAL A 7 -4.00 -0.35 11.48
C VAL A 7 -5.26 -0.69 10.70
N PHE A 8 -5.12 -1.51 9.66
CA PHE A 8 -6.24 -2.08 8.91
C PHE A 8 -5.93 -3.53 8.55
N THR A 9 -6.97 -4.33 8.33
CA THR A 9 -6.84 -5.72 7.91
C THR A 9 -7.07 -5.82 6.41
N LEU A 10 -6.10 -6.36 5.67
CA LEU A 10 -6.18 -6.62 4.23
C LEU A 10 -6.38 -8.11 3.98
N ARG A 11 -7.35 -8.50 3.15
CA ARG A 11 -7.50 -9.88 2.67
C ARG A 11 -6.91 -9.99 1.27
N LEU A 12 -6.01 -10.97 1.08
CA LEU A 12 -5.38 -11.28 -0.20
C LEU A 12 -5.74 -12.72 -0.59
N SER A 13 -5.81 -12.99 -1.89
CA SER A 13 -5.83 -14.37 -2.36
C SER A 13 -4.48 -15.05 -2.08
N GLU A 14 -4.49 -16.38 -1.96
CA GLU A 14 -3.29 -17.17 -1.70
C GLU A 14 -2.18 -16.92 -2.73
N GLU A 15 -2.55 -16.84 -4.01
CA GLU A 15 -1.62 -16.54 -5.10
C GLU A 15 -0.92 -15.18 -4.92
N VAL A 16 -1.68 -14.14 -4.58
CA VAL A 16 -1.13 -12.79 -4.38
C VAL A 16 -0.26 -12.75 -3.13
N PHE A 17 -0.68 -13.41 -2.05
CA PHE A 17 0.10 -13.51 -0.82
C PHE A 17 1.46 -14.16 -1.08
N ASN A 18 1.49 -15.28 -1.80
CA ASN A 18 2.73 -15.99 -2.13
C ASN A 18 3.65 -15.14 -3.00
N LYS A 19 3.13 -14.51 -4.06
CA LYS A 19 3.90 -13.62 -4.95
C LYS A 19 4.53 -12.46 -4.19
N ILE A 20 3.76 -11.79 -3.33
CA ILE A 20 4.28 -10.69 -2.50
C ILE A 20 5.34 -11.22 -1.52
N GLY A 21 5.14 -12.39 -0.92
CA GLY A 21 6.12 -13.00 0.00
C GLY A 21 7.46 -13.28 -0.68
N THR A 22 7.43 -13.80 -1.91
CA THR A 22 8.65 -14.03 -2.71
C THR A 22 9.37 -12.72 -3.03
N LEU A 23 8.64 -11.69 -3.48
CA LEU A 23 9.21 -10.39 -3.82
C LEU A 23 9.80 -9.68 -2.59
N ALA A 24 9.09 -9.70 -1.47
CA ALA A 24 9.57 -9.13 -0.21
C ALA A 24 10.87 -9.80 0.24
N THR A 25 10.94 -11.13 0.15
CA THR A 25 12.14 -11.90 0.50
C THR A 25 13.31 -11.56 -0.42
N ALA A 26 13.07 -11.44 -1.72
CA ALA A 26 14.09 -11.06 -2.70
C ALA A 26 14.69 -9.67 -2.41
N GLU A 27 13.86 -8.72 -1.97
CA GLU A 27 14.29 -7.37 -1.58
C GLU A 27 14.78 -7.24 -0.13
N ARG A 28 14.84 -8.33 0.64
CA ARG A 28 15.18 -8.32 2.08
C ARG A 28 14.28 -7.40 2.91
N ARG A 29 13.01 -7.29 2.51
CA ARG A 29 11.97 -6.51 3.20
C ARG A 29 10.99 -7.44 3.90
N SER A 30 10.35 -6.97 4.96
CA SER A 30 9.17 -7.66 5.49
C SER A 30 8.01 -7.51 4.49
N MET A 31 7.07 -8.46 4.51
CA MET A 31 5.88 -8.38 3.67
C MET A 31 5.10 -7.07 3.90
N THR A 32 4.93 -6.65 5.14
CA THR A 32 4.27 -5.38 5.49
C THR A 32 5.01 -4.18 4.89
N ASN A 33 6.33 -4.14 4.97
CA ASN A 33 7.11 -3.04 4.42
C ASN A 33 7.12 -3.02 2.88
N TYR A 34 7.08 -4.21 2.27
CA TYR A 34 6.94 -4.34 0.83
C TYR A 34 5.58 -3.82 0.33
N ILE A 35 4.50 -4.21 1.01
CA ILE A 35 3.14 -3.72 0.70
C ILE A 35 3.07 -2.20 0.85
N GLU A 36 3.65 -1.64 1.91
CA GLU A 36 3.74 -0.19 2.11
C GLU A 36 4.45 0.51 0.93
N TYR A 37 5.57 -0.04 0.47
CA TYR A 37 6.30 0.48 -0.69
C TYR A 37 5.46 0.44 -1.98
N VAL A 38 4.80 -0.69 -2.25
CA VAL A 38 3.96 -0.86 -3.45
C VAL A 38 2.79 0.13 -3.44
N LEU A 39 2.13 0.33 -2.29
CA LEU A 39 1.02 1.29 -2.17
C LEU A 39 1.48 2.72 -2.45
N ILE A 40 2.61 3.13 -1.87
CA ILE A 40 3.16 4.48 -2.11
C ILE A 40 3.55 4.66 -3.58
N LYS A 41 4.18 3.64 -4.18
CA LYS A 41 4.56 3.66 -5.60
C LYS A 41 3.32 3.79 -6.47
N HIS A 42 2.30 2.97 -6.23
CA HIS A 42 1.06 3.00 -6.98
C HIS A 42 0.33 4.36 -6.87
N LEU A 43 0.26 4.95 -5.68
CA LEU A 43 -0.34 6.27 -5.50
C LEU A 43 0.39 7.34 -6.32
N LYS A 44 1.73 7.33 -6.33
CA LYS A 44 2.51 8.28 -7.13
C LYS A 44 2.28 8.12 -8.64
N GLU A 45 2.18 6.89 -9.12
CA GLU A 45 1.88 6.58 -10.53
C GLU A 45 0.49 7.12 -10.91
N VAL A 46 -0.52 6.86 -10.07
CA VAL A 46 -1.88 7.38 -10.27
C VAL A 46 -1.91 8.90 -10.24
N GLU A 47 -1.20 9.55 -9.30
CA GLU A 47 -1.15 11.01 -9.22
C GLU A 47 -0.45 11.66 -10.42
N GLN A 48 0.53 10.96 -11.01
CA GLN A 48 1.18 11.42 -12.23
C GLN A 48 0.28 11.31 -13.46
N GLU A 49 -0.51 10.25 -13.55
CA GLU A 49 -1.37 9.97 -14.71
C GLU A 49 -2.71 10.71 -14.65
N HIS A 50 -3.34 10.80 -13.48
CA HIS A 50 -4.71 11.31 -13.29
C HIS A 50 -4.77 12.66 -12.54
N GLY A 51 -3.62 13.17 -12.07
CA GLY A 51 -3.55 14.36 -11.22
C GLY A 51 -3.71 14.03 -9.72
N VAL A 52 -3.55 15.05 -8.88
CA VAL A 52 -3.49 14.92 -7.42
C VAL A 52 -4.78 14.32 -6.86
N ILE A 53 -4.66 13.30 -5.99
CA ILE A 53 -5.80 12.69 -5.31
C ILE A 53 -6.29 13.64 -4.20
N ASP A 54 -7.51 14.18 -4.32
CA ASP A 54 -8.09 15.03 -3.28
C ASP A 54 -8.65 14.20 -2.12
N VAL A 55 -7.88 14.13 -1.03
CA VAL A 55 -8.21 13.36 0.19
C VAL A 55 -9.36 14.01 0.99
N ARG A 56 -9.73 15.27 0.72
CA ARG A 56 -10.79 15.98 1.46
C ARG A 56 -12.20 15.42 1.22
N GLN A 57 -12.37 14.55 0.22
CA GLN A 57 -13.66 13.97 -0.13
C GLN A 57 -14.01 12.74 0.73
N ILE A 58 -13.05 12.16 1.44
CA ILE A 58 -13.25 10.93 2.24
C ILE A 58 -14.00 11.20 3.55
N ASP A 59 -13.98 12.44 4.07
CA ASP A 59 -14.65 12.81 5.32
C ASP A 59 -16.18 12.98 5.21
N LYS A 60 -16.78 12.84 4.00
CA LYS A 60 -18.24 13.01 3.82
C LYS A 60 -19.07 11.72 3.93
N ASP A 61 -18.45 10.55 3.96
CA ASP A 61 -19.17 9.26 3.90
C ASP A 61 -18.60 8.19 4.87
N ILE A 62 -18.22 8.57 6.10
CA ILE A 62 -18.01 7.62 7.22
C ILE A 62 -18.88 8.00 8.42
#